data_AF-A0A455U167-F1
#
_entry.id   AF-A0A455U167-F1
#
_cell.length_a   1.000
_cell.length_b   1.000
_cell.length_c   1.000
_cell.angle_alpha   90.00
_cell.angle_beta   90.00
_cell.angle_gamma   90.00
#
_symmetry.space_group_name_H-M   'P 1'
#
loop_
_entity.id
_entity.type
_entity.pdbx_description
1 polymer ?
#
loop_
_entity_poly.entity_id
_entity_poly.type
_entity_poly.pdbx_seq_one_letter_code
_entity_poly.pdbx_strand_id
1 'polypeptide(L)'
;MLTAVFIPDCDITGINTTSDVFEVATNPNVDVLVELIGGYDIARELVLTAIANGKHVVTANKALIAVHGNEIFKAAHEKGVIVAFEAAVAGGIPVIKSLREGPRCQPH
;
A
#
# COMPACT_ATOMS: atom_id res chain seq x y z
N MET A 1 -6.78 -7.50 10.16
CA MET A 1 -7.87 -8.24 9.47
C MET A 1 -7.79 -7.88 7.99
N LEU A 2 -7.75 -8.86 7.07
CA LEU A 2 -7.68 -8.57 5.63
C LEU A 2 -9.10 -8.39 5.09
N THR A 3 -9.47 -7.18 4.67
CA THR A 3 -10.77 -6.90 4.05
C THR A 3 -10.57 -6.87 2.54
N ALA A 4 -11.28 -7.72 1.81
CA ALA A 4 -11.17 -7.82 0.36
C ALA A 4 -12.17 -6.90 -0.33
N VAL A 5 -11.69 -6.16 -1.33
CA VAL A 5 -12.53 -5.42 -2.29
C VAL A 5 -13.06 -6.42 -3.32
N PHE A 6 -14.34 -6.32 -3.67
CA PHE A 6 -15.10 -7.27 -4.48
C PHE A 6 -14.36 -7.71 -5.77
N ILE A 7 -13.99 -9.01 -5.83
CA ILE A 7 -13.44 -9.67 -7.03
C ILE A 7 -14.50 -10.69 -7.50
N PRO A 8 -15.09 -10.54 -8.71
CA PRO A 8 -16.35 -11.20 -9.07
C PRO A 8 -16.30 -12.73 -9.30
N ASP A 9 -15.18 -13.42 -9.04
CA ASP A 9 -15.02 -14.86 -9.32
C ASP A 9 -14.24 -15.64 -8.22
N CYS A 10 -14.04 -15.05 -7.04
CA CYS A 10 -13.37 -15.73 -5.93
C CYS A 10 -14.38 -16.22 -4.88
N ASP A 11 -14.21 -17.46 -4.39
CA ASP A 11 -14.92 -17.92 -3.19
C ASP A 11 -14.47 -17.09 -1.98
N ILE A 12 -15.35 -16.17 -1.57
CA ILE A 12 -15.14 -15.20 -0.49
C ILE A 12 -15.93 -15.58 0.78
N THR A 13 -16.40 -16.83 0.88
CA THR A 13 -17.22 -17.27 2.01
C THR A 13 -16.41 -17.18 3.32
N GLY A 14 -16.83 -16.28 4.22
CA GLY A 14 -16.13 -16.00 5.49
C GLY A 14 -15.15 -14.83 5.46
N ILE A 15 -15.06 -14.11 4.33
CA ILE A 15 -14.29 -12.87 4.19
C ILE A 15 -15.23 -11.68 4.36
N ASN A 16 -14.80 -10.67 5.11
CA ASN A 16 -15.57 -9.43 5.23
C ASN A 16 -15.39 -8.62 3.94
N THR A 17 -16.49 -8.32 3.25
CA THR A 17 -16.48 -7.62 1.96
C THR A 17 -17.30 -6.35 2.05
N THR A 18 -16.84 -5.31 1.37
CA THR A 18 -17.56 -4.05 1.21
C THR A 18 -17.56 -3.63 -0.25
N SER A 19 -18.62 -2.93 -0.66
CA SER A 19 -18.72 -2.27 -1.96
C SER A 19 -18.00 -0.91 -1.99
N ASP A 20 -17.65 -0.36 -0.82
CA ASP A 20 -16.92 0.89 -0.71
C ASP A 20 -15.45 0.63 -0.34
N VAL A 21 -14.56 0.90 -1.29
CA VAL A 21 -13.11 0.73 -1.11
C VAL A 21 -12.54 1.67 -0.04
N PHE A 22 -13.15 2.83 0.18
CA PHE A 22 -12.69 3.81 1.17
C PHE A 22 -13.00 3.37 2.60
N GLU A 23 -14.01 2.54 2.83
CA GLU A 23 -14.21 1.90 4.13
C GLU A 23 -12.99 1.08 4.53
N VAL A 24 -12.37 0.36 3.59
CA VAL A 24 -11.14 -0.41 3.87
C VAL A 24 -9.97 0.51 4.17
N ALA A 25 -9.81 1.58 3.40
CA ALA A 25 -8.72 2.54 3.57
C ALA A 25 -8.83 3.40 4.84
N THR A 26 -10.00 3.48 5.46
CA THR A 26 -10.25 4.26 6.69
C THR A 26 -10.49 3.39 7.92
N ASN A 27 -10.76 2.09 7.76
CA ASN A 27 -11.04 1.19 8.88
C ASN A 27 -9.84 1.07 9.84
N PRO A 28 -9.99 1.42 11.13
CA PRO A 28 -8.87 1.37 12.08
C PRO A 28 -8.35 -0.05 12.37
N ASN A 29 -9.11 -1.09 12.03
CA ASN A 29 -8.74 -2.51 12.24
C ASN A 29 -7.99 -3.13 11.05
N VAL A 30 -7.66 -2.33 10.03
CA VAL A 30 -6.94 -2.74 8.82
C VAL A 30 -5.55 -2.12 8.82
N ASP A 31 -4.52 -2.96 8.86
CA ASP A 31 -3.11 -2.50 8.88
C ASP A 31 -2.51 -2.41 7.47
N VAL A 32 -3.00 -3.24 6.54
CA VAL A 32 -2.46 -3.38 5.18
C VAL A 32 -3.61 -3.32 4.17
N LEU A 33 -3.50 -2.41 3.20
CA LEU A 33 -4.36 -2.34 2.02
C LEU A 33 -3.69 -3.05 0.85
N VAL A 34 -4.43 -3.93 0.17
CA VAL A 34 -4.00 -4.54 -1.09
C VAL A 34 -4.86 -3.96 -2.21
N GLU A 35 -4.23 -3.31 -3.18
CA GLU A 35 -4.85 -2.60 -4.29
C GLU A 35 -4.65 -3.37 -5.60
N LEU A 36 -5.75 -3.81 -6.19
CA LEU A 36 -5.82 -4.58 -7.44
C LEU A 36 -6.89 -3.99 -8.39
N ILE A 37 -7.23 -2.71 -8.22
CA ILE A 37 -8.29 -2.02 -8.96
C ILE A 37 -7.73 -1.60 -10.32
N GLY A 38 -8.52 -1.78 -11.38
CA GLY A 38 -8.18 -1.29 -12.72
C GLY A 38 -8.35 0.22 -12.86
N GLY A 39 -7.49 0.87 -13.66
CA GLY A 39 -7.46 2.34 -13.80
C GLY A 39 -6.49 3.00 -12.83
N TYR A 40 -6.36 4.33 -12.87
CA TYR A 40 -5.36 5.06 -12.06
C TYR A 40 -5.93 6.14 -11.14
N ASP A 41 -7.04 6.80 -11.51
CA ASP A 41 -7.56 7.93 -10.73
C ASP A 41 -8.10 7.50 -9.35
N ILE A 42 -9.01 6.51 -9.31
CA ILE A 42 -9.55 5.98 -8.05
C ILE A 42 -8.49 5.23 -7.25
N ALA A 43 -7.62 4.48 -7.93
CA ALA A 43 -6.54 3.72 -7.29
C ALA A 43 -5.56 4.66 -6.56
N ARG A 44 -5.22 5.81 -7.17
CA ARG A 44 -4.37 6.83 -6.55
C ARG A 44 -5.00 7.38 -5.28
N GLU A 45 -6.26 7.81 -5.34
CA GLU A 45 -6.97 8.38 -4.20
C GLU A 45 -7.06 7.37 -3.04
N LEU A 46 -7.37 6.11 -3.37
CA LEU A 46 -7.44 5.03 -2.39
C LEU A 46 -6.09 4.80 -1.69
N VAL A 47 -5.00 4.73 -2.46
CA VAL A 47 -3.64 4.52 -1.92
C VAL A 47 -3.21 5.68 -1.03
N LEU A 48 -3.42 6.93 -1.47
CA LEU A 48 -3.08 8.10 -0.67
C LEU A 48 -3.91 8.18 0.60
N THR A 49 -5.20 7.82 0.54
CA THR A 49 -6.08 7.76 1.72
C THR A 49 -5.60 6.70 2.70
N ALA A 50 -5.21 5.52 2.23
CA ALA A 50 -4.68 4.45 3.07
C ALA A 50 -3.38 4.87 3.77
N ILE A 51 -2.46 5.51 3.01
CA ILE A 51 -1.22 6.08 3.57
C ILE A 51 -1.55 7.14 4.62
N ALA A 52 -2.46 8.07 4.33
CA ALA A 52 -2.86 9.10 5.30
C ALA A 52 -3.41 8.50 6.61
N ASN A 53 -4.06 7.34 6.53
CA ASN A 53 -4.56 6.56 7.66
C ASN A 53 -3.53 5.58 8.27
N GLY A 54 -2.27 5.67 7.89
CA GLY A 54 -1.19 4.88 8.50
C GLY A 54 -1.14 3.43 8.05
N LYS A 55 -1.76 3.09 6.92
CA LYS A 55 -1.80 1.72 6.39
C LYS A 55 -0.61 1.46 5.47
N HIS A 56 -0.07 0.25 5.52
CA HIS A 56 0.82 -0.24 4.48
C HIS A 56 0.02 -0.55 3.22
N VAL A 57 0.64 -0.42 2.04
CA VAL A 57 -0.02 -0.65 0.76
C VAL A 57 0.77 -1.65 -0.07
N VAL A 58 0.06 -2.58 -0.70
CA VAL A 58 0.60 -3.47 -1.75
C VAL A 58 -0.24 -3.29 -3.00
N THR A 59 0.36 -2.94 -4.14
CA THR A 59 -0.37 -2.74 -5.41
C THR A 59 0.19 -3.60 -6.56
N ALA A 60 -0.68 -4.20 -7.37
CA ALA A 60 -0.26 -4.80 -8.65
C ALA A 60 -0.35 -3.82 -9.83
N ASN A 61 -0.81 -2.59 -9.58
CA ASN A 61 -1.06 -1.58 -10.61
C ASN A 61 0.23 -0.84 -11.01
N LYS A 62 0.96 -1.43 -11.96
CA LYS A 62 2.22 -0.86 -12.48
C LYS A 62 2.00 0.50 -13.15
N ALA A 63 0.83 0.74 -13.76
CA ALA A 63 0.51 2.02 -14.39
C ALA A 63 0.38 3.14 -13.35
N LEU A 64 -0.30 2.87 -12.21
CA LEU A 64 -0.38 3.80 -11.09
C LEU A 64 1.02 4.18 -10.58
N ILE A 65 1.88 3.19 -10.35
CA ILE A 65 3.26 3.46 -9.88
C ILE A 65 4.08 4.21 -10.94
N ALA A 66 3.91 3.90 -12.23
CA ALA A 66 4.64 4.58 -13.30
C ALA A 66 4.29 6.08 -13.40
N VAL A 67 3.02 6.44 -13.17
CA VAL A 67 2.55 7.84 -13.30
C VAL A 67 2.64 8.60 -11.98
N HIS A 68 2.29 7.96 -10.86
CA HIS A 68 2.11 8.61 -9.54
C HIS A 68 3.05 8.10 -8.45
N GLY A 69 4.00 7.21 -8.78
CA GLY A 69 4.89 6.59 -7.80
C GLY A 69 5.65 7.60 -6.93
N ASN A 70 6.16 8.68 -7.51
CA ASN A 70 6.91 9.70 -6.75
C ASN A 70 6.09 10.33 -5.61
N GLU A 71 4.84 10.65 -5.89
CA GLU A 71 3.92 11.22 -4.90
C GLU A 71 3.59 10.18 -3.82
N ILE A 72 3.28 8.95 -4.23
CA ILE A 72 2.91 7.85 -3.35
C ILE A 72 4.05 7.48 -2.40
N PHE A 73 5.26 7.30 -2.91
CA PHE A 73 6.43 6.94 -2.09
C PHE A 73 6.83 8.07 -1.15
N LYS A 74 6.69 9.33 -1.58
CA LYS A 74 6.93 10.49 -0.72
C LYS A 74 5.95 10.50 0.45
N ALA A 75 4.64 10.39 0.18
CA ALA A 75 3.62 10.36 1.22
C ALA A 75 3.82 9.18 2.18
N ALA A 76 4.19 8.01 1.66
CA ALA A 76 4.48 6.83 2.46
C ALA A 76 5.67 7.04 3.40
N HIS A 77 6.75 7.63 2.89
CA HIS A 77 7.93 7.96 3.68
C HIS A 77 7.62 8.99 4.78
N GLU A 78 6.86 10.04 4.47
CA GLU A 78 6.45 11.06 5.43
C GLU A 78 5.57 10.48 6.55
N LYS A 79 4.69 9.53 6.21
CA LYS A 79 3.86 8.84 7.21
C LYS A 79 4.62 7.76 7.98
N GLY A 80 5.68 7.20 7.41
CA GLY A 80 6.41 6.05 7.95
C GLY A 80 5.75 4.70 7.67
N VAL A 81 4.99 4.60 6.57
CA VAL A 81 4.36 3.36 6.10
C VAL A 81 5.13 2.80 4.90
N ILE A 82 4.78 1.57 4.49
CA ILE A 82 5.45 0.87 3.39
C ILE A 82 4.48 0.77 2.22
N VAL A 83 4.96 1.10 1.02
CA VAL A 83 4.26 0.83 -0.23
C VAL A 83 5.11 -0.15 -1.04
N ALA A 84 4.53 -1.29 -1.40
CA ALA A 84 5.13 -2.30 -2.25
C ALA A 84 4.30 -2.51 -3.52
N PHE A 85 4.93 -2.94 -4.60
CA PHE A 85 4.24 -3.36 -5.82
C PHE A 85 4.82 -4.66 -6.36
N GLU A 86 4.01 -5.43 -7.10
CA GLU A 86 4.18 -6.85 -7.50
C GLU A 86 5.50 -7.15 -8.25
N ALA A 87 6.58 -7.11 -7.45
CA ALA A 87 8.01 -7.26 -7.71
C ALA A 87 8.80 -6.22 -6.86
N ALA A 88 9.21 -6.56 -5.63
CA ALA A 88 10.65 -6.43 -5.41
C ALA A 88 11.25 -7.49 -6.35
N VAL A 89 11.47 -7.14 -7.63
CA VAL A 89 11.55 -8.06 -8.79
C VAL A 89 12.35 -9.33 -8.44
N ALA A 90 11.67 -10.47 -8.31
CA ALA A 90 12.23 -11.79 -8.04
C ALA A 90 13.21 -11.91 -6.83
N GLY A 91 12.65 -12.10 -5.63
CA GLY A 91 13.31 -12.87 -4.56
C GLY A 91 14.35 -12.13 -3.69
N GLY A 92 13.92 -11.67 -2.51
CA GLY A 92 14.80 -11.70 -1.33
C GLY A 92 15.59 -10.45 -0.93
N ILE A 93 15.45 -9.30 -1.60
CA ILE A 93 16.12 -8.07 -1.14
C ILE A 93 15.10 -7.11 -0.51
N PRO A 94 15.10 -6.92 0.82
CA PRO A 94 14.33 -5.88 1.47
C PRO A 94 15.02 -4.52 1.21
N VAL A 95 14.70 -3.89 0.08
CA VAL A 95 15.23 -2.55 -0.30
C VAL A 95 14.89 -1.49 0.77
N ILE A 96 13.87 -1.74 1.61
CA ILE A 96 13.33 -0.78 2.58
C ILE A 96 13.85 -1.03 4.02
N LYS A 97 14.80 -1.95 4.25
CA LYS A 97 15.47 -2.06 5.57
C LYS A 97 16.76 -1.23 5.71
N SER A 98 17.36 -0.76 4.61
CA SER A 98 18.69 -0.14 4.66
C SER A 98 18.70 1.38 4.90
N LEU A 99 17.54 2.04 5.02
CA LEU A 99 17.45 3.49 5.30
C LEU A 99 17.06 3.83 6.75
N ARG A 100 16.84 2.82 7.61
CA ARG A 100 16.47 3.05 9.02
C ARG A 100 17.61 2.91 10.03
N GLU A 101 18.81 2.54 9.57
CA GLU A 101 20.05 2.58 10.35
C GLU A 101 21.12 3.36 9.58
N GLY A 102 20.98 4.69 9.55
CA GLY A 102 22.17 5.52 9.39
C GLY A 102 23.06 5.30 10.62
N PRO A 103 24.36 4.99 10.50
CA PRO A 103 25.25 5.09 11.64
C PRO A 103 25.15 6.54 12.13
N ARG A 104 24.66 6.71 13.36
CA ARG A 104 24.86 7.95 14.12
C ARG A 104 26.37 8.19 14.15
N CYS A 105 26.87 9.06 13.27
CA CYS A 105 28.07 9.81 13.56
C CYS A 105 27.67 10.87 14.58
N GLN A 106 27.92 10.59 15.86
CA GLN A 106 28.28 11.66 16.79
C GLN A 106 29.77 11.93 16.59
N PRO A 107 30.16 13.13 16.12
CA PRO A 107 31.50 13.62 16.37
C PRO A 107 31.47 14.43 17.68
N HIS A 108 32.22 13.92 18.66
CA HIS A 108 32.57 14.54 19.95
C HIS A 108 31.49 14.70 21.02
#